data_AF-A0A969CEE7-F1
#
_entry.id   AF-A0A969CEE7-F1
#
_cell.length_a   1.000
_cell.length_b   1.000
_cell.length_c   1.000
_cell.angle_alpha   90.00
_cell.angle_beta   90.00
_cell.angle_gamma   90.00
#
_symmetry.space_group_name_H-M   'P 1'
#
loop_
_entity.id
_entity.type
_entity.pdbx_description
1 polymer ?
#
loop_
_entity_poly.entity_id
_entity_poly.type
_entity_poly.pdbx_seq_one_letter_code
_entity_poly.pdbx_strand_id
1 'polypeptide(L)'
;MTEKVLVENPALDSVTVKLDVLPTNRLPYDRSSTVTRTAGGKLGESWNFQFANYSIDHQGLNNLNIDVNYQYKQGITTAEYPDFVPIYNSIDKFLTDYPNETDFWEIVNKNLTQKVLAENPVLDALQIDIAVLPTNRLPFDRASIVSIA
;
A
#
# COMPACT_ATOMS: atom_id res chain seq x y z
N MET A 1 -1.91 -22.52 -4.47
CA MET A 1 -0.97 -22.65 -5.62
C MET A 1 0.45 -22.92 -5.15
N THR A 2 1.08 -22.02 -4.36
CA THR A 2 2.47 -22.16 -3.88
C THR A 2 2.74 -23.50 -3.16
N GLU A 3 1.81 -23.97 -2.34
CA GLU A 3 1.88 -25.28 -1.68
C GLU A 3 2.04 -26.44 -2.65
N LYS A 4 1.17 -26.49 -3.66
CA LYS A 4 1.15 -27.54 -4.66
C LYS A 4 2.47 -27.57 -5.43
N VAL A 5 3.00 -26.40 -5.80
CA VAL A 5 4.29 -26.28 -6.50
C VAL A 5 5.43 -26.84 -5.64
N LEU A 6 5.47 -26.53 -4.34
CA LEU A 6 6.50 -27.07 -3.44
C LEU A 6 6.39 -28.60 -3.28
N VAL A 7 5.16 -29.11 -3.12
CA VAL A 7 4.91 -30.56 -3.00
C VAL A 7 5.35 -31.32 -4.25
N GLU A 8 5.09 -30.76 -5.44
CA GLU A 8 5.46 -31.37 -6.72
C GLU A 8 6.96 -31.21 -7.04
N ASN A 9 7.67 -30.29 -6.38
CA ASN A 9 9.06 -29.96 -6.67
C ASN A 9 9.90 -29.93 -5.37
N PRO A 10 10.23 -31.10 -4.78
CA PRO A 10 10.84 -31.19 -3.44
C PRO A 10 12.27 -30.62 -3.35
N ALA A 11 12.91 -30.30 -4.48
CA ALA A 11 14.20 -29.61 -4.51
C ALA A 11 14.09 -28.10 -4.25
N LEU A 12 12.88 -27.51 -4.31
CA LEU A 12 12.67 -26.09 -4.07
C LEU A 12 12.60 -25.80 -2.57
N ASP A 13 13.40 -24.85 -2.10
CA ASP A 13 13.34 -24.35 -0.72
C ASP A 13 12.24 -23.30 -0.51
N SER A 14 11.86 -22.58 -1.57
CA SER A 14 10.77 -21.60 -1.54
C SER A 14 10.15 -21.36 -2.91
N VAL A 15 8.90 -20.89 -2.90
CA VAL A 15 8.16 -20.41 -4.07
C VAL A 15 7.55 -19.06 -3.75
N THR A 16 7.79 -18.08 -4.62
CA THR A 16 7.16 -16.76 -4.57
C THR A 16 6.31 -16.56 -5.82
N VAL A 17 5.06 -16.14 -5.62
CA VAL A 17 4.14 -15.77 -6.70
C VAL A 17 3.72 -14.32 -6.50
N LYS A 18 3.97 -13.48 -7.50
CA LYS A 18 3.43 -12.13 -7.58
C LYS A 18 2.28 -12.11 -8.58
N LEU A 19 1.14 -11.57 -8.14
CA LEU A 19 -0.01 -11.33 -8.99
C LEU A 19 -0.19 -9.81 -9.12
N ASP A 20 -0.06 -9.32 -10.34
CA ASP A 20 -0.37 -7.93 -10.70
C ASP A 20 -1.76 -7.89 -11.33
N VAL A 21 -2.63 -7.01 -10.81
CA VAL A 21 -3.99 -6.80 -11.30
C VAL A 21 -4.08 -5.38 -11.86
N LEU A 22 -4.20 -5.31 -13.18
CA LEU A 22 -4.30 -4.05 -13.90
C LEU A 22 -5.67 -3.37 -13.67
N PRO A 23 -5.76 -2.06 -13.90
CA PRO A 23 -6.95 -1.28 -13.63
C PRO A 23 -8.09 -1.71 -14.57
N THR A 24 -9.31 -1.55 -14.08
CA THR A 24 -10.53 -1.78 -14.87
C THR A 24 -11.48 -0.60 -14.72
N ASN A 25 -12.50 -0.51 -15.57
CA ASN A 25 -13.53 0.53 -15.43
C ASN A 25 -14.27 0.49 -14.09
N ARG A 26 -14.30 -0.66 -13.41
CA ARG A 26 -14.95 -0.82 -12.10
C ARG A 26 -14.01 -0.50 -10.94
N LEU A 27 -12.75 -0.87 -11.06
CA LEU A 27 -11.70 -0.63 -10.07
C LEU A 27 -10.48 -0.07 -10.81
N PRO A 28 -10.39 1.26 -10.97
CA PRO A 28 -9.37 1.92 -11.77
C PRO A 28 -8.05 2.07 -11.00
N TYR A 29 -7.66 1.03 -10.26
CA TYR A 29 -6.50 1.03 -9.37
C TYR A 29 -5.60 -0.15 -9.73
N ASP A 30 -4.32 0.14 -9.92
CA ASP A 30 -3.29 -0.89 -9.95
C ASP A 30 -3.16 -1.49 -8.56
N ARG A 31 -3.15 -2.81 -8.49
CA ARG A 31 -2.94 -3.53 -7.23
C ARG A 31 -2.18 -4.82 -7.47
N SER A 32 -1.42 -5.23 -6.48
CA SER A 32 -0.70 -6.49 -6.54
C SER A 32 -0.73 -7.21 -5.21
N SER A 33 -0.50 -8.51 -5.26
CA SER A 33 -0.29 -9.36 -4.10
C SER A 33 0.91 -10.25 -4.34
N THR A 34 1.75 -10.41 -3.33
CA THR A 34 2.89 -11.33 -3.35
C THR A 34 2.68 -12.38 -2.27
N VAL A 35 2.77 -13.64 -2.65
CA VAL A 35 2.68 -14.78 -1.73
C VAL A 35 3.97 -15.58 -1.83
N THR A 36 4.67 -15.71 -0.72
CA THR A 36 5.86 -16.55 -0.58
C THR A 36 5.53 -17.71 0.35
N ARG A 37 5.87 -18.93 -0.06
CA ARG A 37 5.84 -20.10 0.81
C ARG A 37 7.20 -20.78 0.80
N THR A 38 7.72 -21.11 1.98
CA THR A 38 8.93 -21.92 2.12
C THR A 38 8.59 -23.40 2.25
N ALA A 39 9.54 -24.28 1.96
CA ALA A 39 9.41 -25.73 2.17
C ALA A 39 9.12 -26.08 3.64
N GLY A 40 9.62 -25.26 4.57
CA GLY A 40 9.30 -25.35 6.01
C GLY A 40 7.88 -24.89 6.39
N GLY A 41 7.03 -24.57 5.42
CA GLY A 41 5.63 -24.21 5.65
C GLY A 41 5.40 -22.75 6.04
N LYS A 42 6.44 -21.92 6.14
CA LYS A 42 6.29 -20.49 6.44
C LYS A 42 5.59 -19.80 5.26
N LEU A 43 4.44 -19.18 5.55
CA LEU A 43 3.69 -18.35 4.61
C LEU A 43 4.01 -16.88 4.89
N GLY A 44 4.38 -16.15 3.84
CA GLY A 44 4.48 -14.70 3.85
C GLY A 44 3.58 -14.12 2.77
N GLU A 45 2.81 -13.11 3.12
CA GLU A 45 1.88 -12.46 2.20
C GLU A 45 2.01 -10.94 2.33
N SER A 46 1.98 -10.26 1.20
CA SER A 46 1.99 -8.81 1.16
C SER A 46 1.13 -8.31 0.01
N TRP A 47 0.54 -7.13 0.19
CA TRP A 47 -0.32 -6.50 -0.78
C TRP A 47 0.15 -5.08 -1.05
N ASN A 48 -0.22 -4.61 -2.23
CA ASN A 48 0.14 -3.29 -2.70
C ASN A 48 -0.99 -2.70 -3.55
N PHE A 49 -1.20 -1.39 -3.42
CA PHE A 49 -1.94 -0.59 -4.40
C PHE A 49 -1.35 0.82 -4.45
N GLN A 50 -1.68 1.55 -5.52
CA GLN A 50 -1.12 2.88 -5.76
C GLN A 50 -2.15 3.94 -6.15
N PHE A 51 -1.82 5.19 -5.82
CA PHE A 51 -2.40 6.38 -6.43
C PHE A 51 -1.37 6.98 -7.38
N ALA A 52 -1.70 7.05 -8.67
CA ALA A 52 -0.84 7.66 -9.66
C ALA A 52 -1.31 9.10 -9.96
N ASN A 53 -0.39 10.05 -9.93
CA ASN A 53 -0.63 11.45 -10.28
C ASN A 53 -1.85 12.06 -9.55
N TYR A 54 -1.96 11.81 -8.25
CA TYR A 54 -3.02 12.30 -7.38
C TYR A 54 -2.88 13.80 -7.16
N SER A 55 -3.86 14.59 -7.60
CA SER A 55 -3.80 16.05 -7.49
C SER A 55 -4.36 16.52 -6.14
N ILE A 56 -3.63 17.42 -5.48
CA ILE A 56 -3.99 17.97 -4.17
C ILE A 56 -3.57 19.44 -4.06
N ASP A 57 -4.41 20.26 -3.42
CA ASP A 57 -4.07 21.64 -3.06
C ASP A 57 -3.61 21.71 -1.60
N HIS A 58 -2.32 21.47 -1.39
CA HIS A 58 -1.64 21.53 -0.09
C HIS A 58 -0.25 22.13 -0.28
N GLN A 59 0.04 23.24 0.40
CA GLN A 59 1.20 24.09 0.10
C GLN A 59 1.21 24.57 -1.38
N GLY A 60 0.01 24.76 -1.94
CA GLY A 60 -0.24 24.98 -3.35
C GLY A 60 -0.56 23.68 -4.12
N LEU A 61 -0.85 23.82 -5.42
CA LEU A 61 -1.20 22.68 -6.25
C LEU A 61 0.01 21.76 -6.48
N ASN A 62 -0.08 20.53 -5.99
CA ASN A 62 0.91 19.46 -6.14
C ASN A 62 0.24 18.21 -6.73
N ASN A 63 1.03 17.37 -7.37
CA ASN A 63 0.63 16.01 -7.75
C ASN A 63 1.49 15.01 -6.97
N LEU A 64 0.87 13.94 -6.49
CA LEU A 64 1.51 12.89 -5.70
C LEU A 64 1.48 11.56 -6.45
N ASN A 65 2.53 10.77 -6.29
CA ASN A 65 2.45 9.32 -6.44
C ASN A 65 2.48 8.72 -5.04
N ILE A 66 1.50 7.86 -4.73
CA ILE A 66 1.37 7.25 -3.41
C ILE A 66 1.41 5.74 -3.58
N ASP A 67 2.35 5.09 -2.90
CA ASP A 67 2.49 3.64 -2.89
C ASP A 67 2.18 3.10 -1.49
N VAL A 68 1.20 2.20 -1.42
CA VAL A 68 0.69 1.64 -0.17
C VAL A 68 0.98 0.16 -0.12
N ASN A 69 1.90 -0.24 0.77
CA ASN A 69 2.25 -1.64 1.01
C ASN A 69 1.77 -2.07 2.38
N TYR A 70 1.20 -3.26 2.49
CA TYR A 70 0.74 -3.75 3.79
C TYR A 70 0.77 -5.28 3.87
N GLN A 71 0.76 -5.76 5.11
CA GLN A 71 0.63 -7.18 5.45
C GLN A 71 -0.49 -7.34 6.47
N TYR A 72 -1.31 -8.37 6.30
CA TYR A 72 -2.26 -8.78 7.32
C TYR A 72 -1.58 -9.63 8.39
N LYS A 73 -2.21 -9.68 9.57
CA LYS A 73 -1.82 -10.62 10.63
C LYS A 73 -1.82 -12.05 10.13
N GLN A 74 -0.87 -12.84 10.62
CA GLN A 74 -0.80 -14.26 10.27
C GLN A 74 -2.04 -15.01 10.82
N GLY A 75 -2.52 -15.98 10.04
CA GLY A 75 -3.61 -16.86 10.46
C GLY A 75 -5.02 -16.28 10.31
N ILE A 76 -5.19 -15.14 9.62
CA ILE A 76 -6.53 -14.68 9.24
C ILE A 76 -7.23 -15.71 8.35
N THR A 77 -8.54 -15.87 8.55
CA THR A 77 -9.39 -16.73 7.73
C THR A 77 -9.73 -16.05 6.40
N THR A 78 -10.20 -16.84 5.43
CA THR A 78 -10.65 -16.31 4.12
C THR A 78 -11.73 -15.22 4.26
N ALA A 79 -12.60 -15.33 5.27
CA ALA A 79 -13.64 -14.34 5.53
C ALA A 79 -13.11 -13.04 6.18
N GLU A 80 -11.92 -13.09 6.76
CA GLU A 80 -11.27 -11.95 7.42
C GLU A 80 -10.35 -11.17 6.49
N TYR A 81 -10.06 -11.64 5.27
CA TYR A 81 -9.32 -10.85 4.29
C TYR A 81 -10.15 -9.60 3.94
N PRO A 82 -9.70 -8.41 4.36
CA PRO A 82 -10.46 -7.20 4.12
C PRO A 82 -10.37 -6.81 2.65
N ASP A 83 -11.43 -6.14 2.18
CA ASP A 83 -11.40 -5.41 0.92
C ASP A 83 -10.40 -4.25 1.06
N PHE A 84 -9.55 -4.04 0.05
CA PHE A 84 -8.62 -2.91 0.02
C PHE A 84 -9.34 -1.60 -0.29
N VAL A 85 -10.52 -1.63 -0.91
CA VAL A 85 -11.29 -0.44 -1.32
C VAL A 85 -11.60 0.50 -0.14
N PRO A 86 -12.03 0.00 1.04
CA PRO A 86 -12.11 0.82 2.25
C PRO A 86 -10.82 1.56 2.63
N ILE A 87 -9.65 0.90 2.52
CA ILE A 87 -8.35 1.51 2.81
C ILE A 87 -8.07 2.63 1.81
N TYR A 88 -8.25 2.34 0.51
CA TYR A 88 -8.09 3.33 -0.57
C TYR A 88 -8.96 4.56 -0.33
N ASN A 89 -10.26 4.36 -0.08
CA ASN A 89 -11.21 5.44 0.16
C ASN A 89 -10.90 6.24 1.43
N SER A 90 -10.35 5.60 2.47
CA SER A 90 -9.93 6.30 3.68
C SER A 90 -8.74 7.23 3.42
N ILE A 91 -7.77 6.78 2.63
CA ILE A 91 -6.62 7.58 2.21
C ILE A 91 -7.10 8.77 1.36
N ASP A 92 -7.92 8.52 0.35
CA ASP A 92 -8.48 9.56 -0.51
C ASP A 92 -9.26 10.61 0.28
N LYS A 93 -10.12 10.15 1.21
CA LYS A 93 -10.87 11.03 2.09
C LYS A 93 -9.95 11.86 2.98
N PHE A 94 -8.93 11.24 3.59
CA PHE A 94 -7.98 11.96 4.44
C PHE A 94 -7.27 13.08 3.68
N LEU A 95 -6.83 12.81 2.45
CA LEU A 95 -6.11 13.77 1.62
C LEU A 95 -7.02 14.87 1.07
N THR A 96 -8.25 14.52 0.67
CA THR A 96 -9.26 15.48 0.21
C THR A 96 -9.73 16.42 1.32
N ASP A 97 -9.90 15.88 2.53
CA ASP A 97 -10.31 16.64 3.70
C ASP A 97 -9.11 17.28 4.43
N TYR A 98 -7.87 17.01 3.99
CA TYR A 98 -6.69 17.59 4.63
C TYR A 98 -6.74 19.11 4.43
N PRO A 99 -6.72 19.90 5.51
CA PRO A 99 -6.81 21.34 5.37
C PRO A 99 -5.58 21.84 4.62
N ASN A 100 -5.76 22.83 3.73
CA ASN A 100 -4.66 23.45 2.97
C ASN A 100 -3.79 24.30 3.91
N GLU A 101 -3.00 23.60 4.71
CA GLU A 101 -2.15 24.12 5.78
C GLU A 101 -0.68 24.13 5.36
N THR A 102 0.18 24.62 6.25
CA THR A 102 1.62 24.71 6.01
C THR A 102 2.38 23.43 6.42
N ASP A 103 1.68 22.38 6.83
CA ASP A 103 2.29 21.13 7.27
C ASP A 103 3.22 20.52 6.22
N PHE A 104 4.38 20.03 6.68
CA PHE A 104 5.30 19.30 5.82
C PHE A 104 4.74 17.94 5.42
N TRP A 105 5.09 17.45 4.23
CA TRP A 105 4.60 16.17 3.69
C TRP A 105 4.93 14.98 4.59
N GLU A 106 6.01 15.05 5.36
CA GLU A 106 6.38 14.07 6.38
C GLU A 106 5.37 13.99 7.53
N ILE A 107 4.78 15.12 7.91
CA ILE A 107 3.72 15.19 8.94
C ILE A 107 2.42 14.65 8.35
N VAL A 108 2.07 15.04 7.12
CA VAL A 108 0.91 14.51 6.40
C VAL A 108 0.99 12.98 6.31
N ASN A 109 2.12 12.43 5.85
CA ASN A 109 2.29 10.98 5.70
C ASN A 109 2.25 10.25 7.05
N LYS A 110 2.87 10.82 8.09
CA LYS A 110 2.84 10.24 9.43
C LYS A 110 1.40 10.15 9.96
N ASN A 111 0.64 11.23 9.85
CA ASN A 111 -0.76 11.27 10.29
C ASN A 111 -1.64 10.32 9.48
N LEU A 112 -1.46 10.29 8.15
CA LEU A 112 -2.14 9.37 7.25
C LEU A 112 -1.88 7.91 7.65
N THR A 113 -0.61 7.54 7.79
CA THR A 113 -0.20 6.16 8.11
C THR A 113 -0.76 5.72 9.46
N GLN A 114 -0.72 6.59 10.48
CA GLN A 114 -1.30 6.31 11.79
C GLN A 114 -2.82 6.11 11.73
N LYS A 115 -3.53 6.94 10.97
CA LYS A 115 -4.98 6.82 10.77
C LYS A 115 -5.35 5.51 10.09
N VAL A 116 -4.68 5.18 8.99
CA VAL A 116 -4.94 3.94 8.24
C VAL A 116 -4.69 2.71 9.12
N LEU A 117 -3.60 2.70 9.89
CA LEU A 117 -3.33 1.60 10.81
C LEU A 117 -4.41 1.48 11.90
N ALA A 118 -4.85 2.60 12.48
CA ALA A 118 -5.88 2.61 13.52
C ALA A 118 -7.24 2.11 13.02
N GLU A 119 -7.59 2.38 11.75
CA GLU A 119 -8.84 1.93 11.14
C GLU A 119 -8.80 0.47 10.67
N ASN A 120 -7.60 -0.11 10.53
CA ASN A 120 -7.41 -1.44 9.99
C ASN A 120 -6.62 -2.33 10.98
N PRO A 121 -7.24 -2.73 12.11
CA PRO A 121 -6.57 -3.49 13.17
C PRO A 121 -6.13 -4.91 12.75
N VAL A 122 -6.52 -5.37 11.55
CA VAL A 122 -6.09 -6.64 10.95
C VAL A 122 -4.74 -6.53 10.23
N LEU A 123 -4.23 -5.31 10.02
CA LEU A 123 -2.88 -5.09 9.51
C LEU A 123 -1.85 -5.43 10.60
N ASP A 124 -0.77 -6.07 10.17
CA ASP A 124 0.43 -6.33 10.96
C ASP A 124 1.53 -5.32 10.61
N ALA A 125 1.64 -5.00 9.32
CA ALA A 125 2.58 -4.01 8.80
C ALA A 125 1.91 -3.10 7.77
N LEU A 126 2.34 -1.84 7.73
CA LEU A 126 1.89 -0.82 6.78
C LEU A 126 3.05 0.10 6.43
N GLN A 127 3.25 0.35 5.14
CA GLN A 127 4.15 1.36 4.62
C GLN A 127 3.42 2.21 3.60
N ILE A 128 3.51 3.52 3.76
CA ILE A 128 3.01 4.50 2.79
C ILE A 128 4.18 5.36 2.33
N ASP A 129 4.45 5.33 1.03
CA ASP A 129 5.35 6.26 0.35
C ASP A 129 4.51 7.35 -0.31
N ILE A 130 4.83 8.61 -0.02
CA ILE A 130 4.31 9.77 -0.71
C ILE A 130 5.46 10.42 -1.47
N ALA A 131 5.46 10.27 -2.79
CA ALA A 131 6.32 11.03 -3.69
C ALA A 131 5.58 12.28 -4.19
N VAL A 132 6.07 13.46 -3.83
CA VAL A 132 5.56 14.75 -4.29
C VAL A 132 6.29 15.13 -5.58
N LEU A 133 5.56 15.16 -6.68
CA LEU A 133 6.12 15.38 -8.00
C LEU A 133 6.64 16.82 -8.15
N PRO A 134 7.69 17.04 -8.98
CA PRO A 134 8.24 18.35 -9.24
C PRO A 134 7.21 19.32 -9.82
N THR A 135 7.35 20.60 -9.47
CA THR A 135 6.59 21.69 -10.07
C THR A 135 7.54 22.71 -10.69
N ASN A 136 7.02 23.64 -11.50
CA ASN A 136 7.81 24.75 -12.03
C ASN A 136 8.38 25.66 -10.91
N ARG A 137 7.74 25.70 -9.74
CA ARG A 137 8.21 26.48 -8.58
C ARG A 137 9.25 25.73 -7.76
N LEU A 138 9.14 24.41 -7.69
CA LEU A 138 10.04 23.55 -6.93
C LEU A 138 10.37 22.30 -7.77
N PRO A 139 11.45 22.34 -8.59
CA PRO A 139 11.76 21.32 -9.58
C PRO A 139 12.54 20.14 -8.98
N PHE A 140 12.14 19.69 -7.79
CA PHE A 140 12.82 18.62 -7.06
C PHE A 140 11.80 17.55 -6.69
N ASP A 141 12.20 16.29 -6.89
CA ASP A 141 11.49 15.15 -6.34
C ASP A 141 11.62 15.21 -4.81
N ARG A 142 10.48 15.08 -4.13
CA ARG A 142 10.44 14.96 -2.67
C ARG A 142 9.69 13.69 -2.34
N ALA A 143 10.14 12.97 -1.32
CA ALA A 143 9.47 11.76 -0.89
C ALA A 143 9.41 11.70 0.64
N SER A 144 8.33 11.14 1.16
CA SER A 144 8.21 10.75 2.54
C SER A 144 7.80 9.29 2.60
N ILE A 145 8.55 8.47 3.33
CA ILE A 145 8.25 7.06 3.53
C ILE A 145 8.02 6.84 5.02
N VAL A 146 6.85 6.33 5.39
CA VAL A 146 6.53 5.96 6.76
C VAL A 146 6.18 4.49 6.78
N SER A 147 6.88 3.72 7.62
CA SER A 147 6.69 2.27 7.78
C SER A 147 6.43 1.93 9.24
N ILE A 148 5.43 1.09 9.48
CA ILE A 148 5.11 0.48 10.76
C ILE A 148 5.12 -1.04 10.57
N ALA A 149 5.81 -1.73 11.46
CA ALA A 149 5.99 -3.19 11.48
C ALA A 149 5.87 -3.72 12.91
#